data_AF-A0A494WSH1-F1
#
_entry.id   AF-A0A494WSH1-F1
#
_cell.length_a   1.000
_cell.length_b   1.000
_cell.length_c   1.000
_cell.angle_alpha   90.00
_cell.angle_beta   90.00
_cell.angle_gamma   90.00
#
_symmetry.space_group_name_H-M   'P 1'
#
loop_
_entity.id
_entity.type
_entity.pdbx_description
1 polymer ?
#
loop_
_entity_poly.entity_id
_entity_poly.type
_entity_poly.pdbx_seq_one_letter_code
_entity_poly.pdbx_strand_id
1 'polypeptide(L)'
;MYNLRAALKKAGIDNRRFEQGEIYLVGDEEVKIPDDKITNRTFHNTRPVVIVYNHPTNWDPLYPIIVAAPLSHEITRKRETDLEVFASEDGVECDCLLRLGLIQPFLKCDLHGPKGKLSERRIEQMLALLLHLLGVDMDDADTAVI
;
A
#
# COMPACT_ATOMS: atom_id res chain seq x y z
N MET A 1 -28.06 10.86 -19.97
CA MET A 1 -26.84 11.31 -20.69
C MET A 1 -25.69 10.45 -20.20
N TYR A 2 -25.12 9.60 -21.06
CA TYR A 2 -24.06 8.67 -20.67
C TYR A 2 -22.76 9.45 -20.46
N ASN A 3 -22.22 9.45 -19.24
CA ASN A 3 -20.99 10.17 -18.89
C ASN A 3 -19.78 9.30 -19.27
N LEU A 4 -19.01 9.71 -20.27
CA LEU A 4 -17.81 9.00 -20.74
C LEU A 4 -16.82 8.71 -19.60
N ARG A 5 -16.65 9.64 -18.65
CA ARG A 5 -15.77 9.42 -17.48
C ARG A 5 -16.27 8.30 -16.58
N ALA A 6 -17.58 8.22 -16.36
CA ALA A 6 -18.17 7.15 -15.55
C ALA A 6 -18.03 5.79 -16.25
N ALA A 7 -18.16 5.75 -17.58
CA ALA A 7 -17.95 4.54 -18.36
C ALA A 7 -16.48 4.09 -18.35
N LEU A 8 -15.53 5.01 -18.51
CA LEU A 8 -14.09 4.72 -18.40
C LEU A 8 -13.72 4.22 -16.99
N LYS A 9 -14.23 4.89 -15.95
CA LYS A 9 -14.04 4.46 -14.56
C LYS A 9 -14.59 3.04 -14.34
N LYS A 10 -15.81 2.76 -14.85
CA LYS A 10 -16.42 1.42 -14.77
C LYS A 10 -15.64 0.36 -15.56
N ALA A 11 -14.95 0.76 -16.64
CA ALA A 11 -14.06 -0.10 -17.40
C ALA A 11 -12.67 -0.27 -16.74
N GLY A 12 -12.42 0.36 -15.59
CA GLY A 12 -11.13 0.30 -14.89
C GLY A 12 -10.03 1.14 -15.54
N ILE A 13 -10.37 2.00 -16.51
CA ILE A 13 -9.40 2.83 -17.21
C ILE A 13 -9.01 4.02 -16.33
N ASP A 14 -7.73 4.13 -16.01
CA ASP A 14 -7.22 5.15 -15.10
C ASP A 14 -5.87 5.71 -15.56
N ASN A 15 -5.86 6.98 -16.00
CA ASN A 15 -4.66 7.65 -16.51
C ASN A 15 -3.75 8.22 -15.39
N ARG A 16 -4.09 8.03 -14.12
CA ARG A 16 -3.24 8.48 -13.00
C ARG A 16 -1.95 7.67 -12.94
N ARG A 17 -0.89 8.32 -12.45
CA ARG A 17 0.37 7.65 -12.12
C ARG A 17 0.40 7.39 -10.63
N PHE A 18 0.80 6.17 -10.27
CA PHE A 18 0.81 5.67 -8.91
C PHE A 18 2.25 5.31 -8.56
N GLU A 19 2.87 6.06 -7.66
CA GLU A 19 4.28 5.88 -7.32
C GLU A 19 4.45 5.07 -6.02
N GLN A 20 5.56 4.36 -5.92
CA GLN A 20 5.91 3.63 -4.69
C GLN A 20 6.02 4.61 -3.50
N GLY A 21 5.48 4.17 -2.36
CA GLY A 21 5.44 4.95 -1.12
C GLY A 21 4.34 6.00 -1.06
N GLU A 22 3.57 6.22 -2.14
CA GLU A 22 2.40 7.12 -2.07
C GLU A 22 1.28 6.51 -1.24
N ILE A 23 0.58 7.38 -0.50
CA ILE A 23 -0.51 7.04 0.40
C ILE A 23 -1.83 7.41 -0.27
N TYR A 24 -2.75 6.46 -0.38
CA TYR A 24 -4.10 6.65 -0.91
C TYR A 24 -5.13 6.18 0.12
N LEU A 25 -6.35 6.68 0.03
CA LEU A 25 -7.49 6.18 0.80
C LEU A 25 -8.32 5.22 -0.06
N VAL A 26 -8.82 4.16 0.56
CA VAL A 26 -9.79 3.24 -0.02
C VAL A 26 -10.92 3.00 0.98
N GLY A 27 -12.09 2.53 0.55
CA GLY A 27 -13.13 2.05 1.48
C GLY A 27 -12.57 0.96 2.40
N ASP A 28 -12.86 1.03 3.70
CA ASP A 28 -12.31 0.07 4.68
C ASP A 28 -12.80 -1.36 4.39
N GLU A 29 -13.98 -1.49 3.79
CA GLU A 29 -14.61 -2.73 3.32
C GLU A 29 -13.83 -3.44 2.20
N GLU A 30 -13.05 -2.69 1.41
CA GLU A 30 -12.21 -3.22 0.35
C GLU A 30 -10.95 -3.88 0.91
N VAL A 31 -10.51 -3.46 2.11
CA VAL A 31 -9.33 -4.03 2.77
C VAL A 31 -9.67 -5.33 3.47
N LYS A 32 -9.10 -6.44 2.97
CA LYS A 32 -9.22 -7.76 3.58
C LYS A 32 -8.19 -7.93 4.67
N ILE A 33 -8.67 -8.08 5.90
CA ILE A 33 -7.87 -8.37 7.08
C ILE A 33 -8.34 -9.73 7.62
N PRO A 34 -7.52 -10.80 7.52
CA PRO A 34 -7.95 -12.13 7.95
C PRO A 34 -8.38 -12.23 9.42
N ASP A 35 -7.79 -11.38 10.28
CA ASP A 35 -8.10 -11.32 11.71
C ASP A 35 -9.57 -10.91 11.99
N ASP A 36 -10.29 -10.37 11.01
CA ASP A 36 -11.70 -10.00 11.10
C ASP A 36 -12.61 -11.21 11.41
N LYS A 37 -12.15 -12.43 11.12
CA LYS A 37 -12.90 -13.65 11.42
C LYS A 37 -12.81 -14.07 12.89
N ILE A 38 -11.82 -13.54 13.60
CA ILE A 38 -11.49 -13.91 14.99
C ILE A 38 -11.72 -12.72 15.93
N THR A 39 -11.79 -11.51 15.39
CA THR A 39 -11.99 -10.26 16.13
C THR A 39 -13.20 -9.51 15.60
N ASN A 40 -13.92 -8.80 16.47
CA ASN A 40 -14.99 -7.90 16.04
C ASN A 40 -14.37 -6.59 15.54
N ARG A 41 -13.88 -6.58 14.28
CA ARG A 41 -13.35 -5.37 13.64
C ARG A 41 -14.41 -4.28 13.62
N THR A 42 -13.98 -3.07 13.98
CA THR A 42 -14.75 -1.85 13.72
C THR A 42 -14.40 -1.36 12.32
N PHE A 43 -15.39 -1.30 11.43
CA PHE A 43 -15.20 -0.74 10.10
C PHE A 43 -15.21 0.79 10.16
N HIS A 44 -14.25 1.41 9.48
CA HIS A 44 -14.19 2.85 9.26
C HIS A 44 -14.71 3.19 7.86
N ASN A 45 -14.93 4.48 7.55
CA ASN A 45 -15.37 4.88 6.21
C ASN A 45 -14.26 4.69 5.16
N THR A 46 -13.01 4.90 5.56
CA THR A 46 -11.85 4.77 4.68
C THR A 46 -10.65 4.26 5.45
N ARG A 47 -9.74 3.58 4.76
CA ARG A 47 -8.43 3.19 5.27
C ARG A 47 -7.32 3.71 4.37
N PRO A 48 -6.25 4.28 4.93
CA PRO A 48 -5.07 4.60 4.14
C PRO A 48 -4.28 3.34 3.79
N VAL A 49 -3.81 3.30 2.55
CA VAL A 49 -2.98 2.23 1.97
C VAL A 49 -1.76 2.86 1.29
N VAL A 50 -0.64 2.16 1.34
CA VAL A 50 0.64 2.59 0.74
C VAL A 50 0.96 1.70 -0.46
N ILE A 51 1.30 2.30 -1.60
CA ILE A 51 1.75 1.54 -2.78
C ILE A 51 3.13 0.96 -2.50
N VAL A 52 3.25 -0.37 -2.61
CA VAL A 52 4.43 -1.09 -2.12
C VAL A 52 5.48 -1.39 -3.17
N TYR A 53 5.14 -1.39 -4.46
CA TYR A 53 6.11 -1.64 -5.54
C TYR A 53 6.11 -0.54 -6.60
N ASN A 54 7.26 -0.42 -7.25
CA ASN A 54 7.45 0.41 -8.44
C ASN A 54 7.44 -0.49 -9.69
N HIS A 55 6.37 -0.45 -10.48
CA HIS A 55 6.26 -1.27 -11.69
C HIS A 55 5.55 -0.47 -12.79
N PRO A 56 5.92 -0.62 -14.08
CA PRO A 56 5.32 0.15 -15.18
C PRO A 56 3.79 0.03 -15.30
N THR A 57 3.21 -1.09 -14.82
CA THR A 57 1.75 -1.27 -14.78
C THR A 57 1.03 -0.26 -13.89
N ASN A 58 1.74 0.38 -12.95
CA ASN A 58 1.18 1.47 -12.15
C ASN A 58 0.81 2.67 -13.02
N TRP A 59 1.49 2.88 -14.14
CA TRP A 59 1.25 3.99 -15.07
C TRP A 59 0.45 3.58 -16.31
N ASP A 60 0.24 2.28 -16.52
CA ASP A 60 -0.57 1.76 -17.62
C ASP A 60 -2.06 2.01 -17.35
N PRO A 61 -2.75 2.83 -18.17
CA PRO A 61 -4.16 3.11 -17.97
C PRO A 61 -5.09 1.92 -18.19
N LEU A 62 -4.63 0.89 -18.91
CA LEU A 62 -5.41 -0.31 -19.19
C LEU A 62 -5.18 -1.40 -18.14
N TYR A 63 -4.23 -1.21 -17.23
CA TYR A 63 -4.01 -2.09 -16.10
C TYR A 63 -4.72 -1.52 -14.86
N PRO A 64 -5.88 -2.08 -14.44
CA PRO A 64 -6.73 -1.44 -13.44
C PRO A 64 -6.28 -1.69 -12.00
N ILE A 65 -5.27 -2.53 -11.79
CA ILE A 65 -4.86 -3.00 -10.46
C ILE A 65 -3.63 -2.20 -9.98
N ILE A 66 -3.63 -1.85 -8.70
CA ILE A 66 -2.43 -1.47 -7.95
C ILE A 66 -2.24 -2.49 -6.82
N VAL A 67 -1.04 -2.64 -6.30
CA VAL A 67 -0.83 -3.40 -5.05
C VAL A 67 -0.34 -2.46 -3.97
N ALA A 68 -1.00 -2.55 -2.82
CA ALA A 68 -0.74 -1.69 -1.68
C ALA A 68 -0.86 -2.47 -0.38
N ALA A 69 -0.30 -1.92 0.69
CA ALA A 69 -0.43 -2.44 2.05
C ALA A 69 -1.20 -1.44 2.92
N PRO A 70 -2.12 -1.91 3.79
CA PRO A 70 -2.91 -1.04 4.65
C PRO A 70 -2.10 -0.50 5.83
N LEU A 71 -2.45 0.73 6.25
CA LEU A 71 -2.02 1.31 7.51
C LEU A 71 -2.97 0.94 8.66
N SER A 72 -2.43 0.89 9.88
CA SER A 72 -3.16 0.66 11.12
C SER A 72 -2.69 1.63 12.19
N HIS A 73 -3.62 2.35 12.83
CA HIS A 73 -3.30 3.22 13.96
C HIS A 73 -3.02 2.42 15.25
N GLU A 74 -3.34 1.12 15.27
CA GLU A 74 -3.05 0.25 16.40
C GLU A 74 -1.57 -0.13 16.41
N ILE A 75 -0.76 0.66 17.12
CA ILE A 75 0.70 0.47 17.22
C ILE A 75 1.10 -0.59 18.26
N THR A 76 0.22 -0.99 19.18
CA THR A 76 0.59 -1.92 20.28
C THR A 76 0.75 -3.37 19.84
N ARG A 77 0.26 -3.72 18.64
CA ARG A 77 0.27 -5.09 18.09
C ARG A 77 1.17 -5.23 16.88
N LYS A 78 2.34 -4.58 16.93
CA LYS A 78 3.36 -4.67 15.88
C LYS A 78 3.83 -6.11 15.66
N ARG A 79 3.82 -6.55 14.41
CA ARG A 79 4.39 -7.82 13.95
C ARG A 79 5.74 -7.57 13.27
N GLU A 80 6.50 -8.63 13.07
CA GLU A 80 7.77 -8.58 12.32
C GLU A 80 7.56 -8.08 10.88
N THR A 81 6.38 -8.35 10.30
CA THR A 81 5.99 -7.88 8.97
C THR A 81 5.54 -6.43 8.93
N ASP A 82 5.48 -5.74 10.07
CA ASP A 82 4.93 -4.39 10.16
C ASP A 82 6.04 -3.35 10.28
N LEU A 83 5.90 -2.27 9.50
CA LEU A 83 6.82 -1.14 9.51
C LEU A 83 6.17 0.04 10.24
N GLU A 84 6.87 0.61 11.22
CA GLU A 84 6.44 1.86 11.86
C GLU A 84 6.53 3.02 10.87
N VAL A 85 5.57 3.93 10.93
CA VAL A 85 5.48 5.10 10.07
C VAL A 85 5.11 6.29 10.94
N PHE A 86 5.82 7.41 10.83
CA PHE A 86 5.68 8.54 11.75
C PHE A 86 5.12 9.79 11.06
N ALA A 87 4.17 10.45 11.70
CA ALA A 87 3.53 11.66 11.14
C ALA A 87 4.50 12.83 10.97
N SER A 88 5.58 12.85 11.74
CA SER A 88 6.62 13.87 11.65
C SER A 88 7.41 13.85 10.33
N GLU A 89 7.47 12.72 9.63
CA GLU A 89 8.36 12.53 8.46
C GLU A 89 7.72 11.82 7.26
N ASP A 90 6.68 11.00 7.45
CA ASP A 90 6.23 10.04 6.43
C ASP A 90 4.89 10.39 5.76
N GLY A 91 4.42 11.63 5.92
CA GLY A 91 3.20 12.11 5.24
C GLY A 91 1.91 11.41 5.68
N VAL A 92 1.90 10.80 6.88
CA VAL A 92 0.71 10.25 7.54
C VAL A 92 0.15 11.25 8.55
N GLU A 93 -1.14 11.15 8.87
CA GLU A 93 -1.81 12.06 9.82
C GLU A 93 -1.45 11.77 11.28
N CYS A 94 -1.10 10.53 11.59
CA CYS A 94 -0.65 10.09 12.92
C CYS A 94 0.33 8.93 12.80
N ASP A 95 1.10 8.70 13.86
CA ASP A 95 1.98 7.54 13.95
C ASP A 95 1.17 6.24 13.83
N CYS A 96 1.65 5.34 12.97
CA CYS A 96 0.91 4.14 12.60
C CYS A 96 1.84 3.01 12.13
N LEU A 97 1.25 1.85 11.84
CA LEU A 97 1.94 0.70 11.29
C LEU A 97 1.50 0.45 9.85
N LEU A 98 2.47 0.34 8.94
CA LEU A 98 2.30 -0.24 7.62
C LEU A 98 2.36 -1.76 7.70
N ARG A 99 1.24 -2.42 7.38
CA ARG A 99 1.10 -3.86 7.53
C ARG A 99 1.47 -4.61 6.25
N LEU A 100 2.76 -4.86 6.03
CA LEU A 100 3.24 -5.52 4.81
C LEU A 100 2.80 -6.99 4.72
N GLY A 101 2.52 -7.64 5.85
CA GLY A 101 1.89 -8.97 5.86
C GLY A 101 0.46 -9.00 5.29
N LEU A 102 -0.14 -7.84 5.00
CA LEU A 102 -1.49 -7.69 4.42
C LEU A 102 -1.47 -7.00 3.05
N ILE A 103 -0.34 -7.07 2.34
CA ILE A 103 -0.25 -6.62 0.94
C ILE A 103 -1.35 -7.27 0.11
N GLN A 104 -2.08 -6.46 -0.64
CA GLN A 104 -3.19 -6.93 -1.46
C GLN A 104 -3.42 -6.02 -2.68
N PRO A 105 -4.03 -6.56 -3.75
CA PRO A 105 -4.41 -5.78 -4.91
C PRO A 105 -5.65 -4.90 -4.63
N PHE A 106 -5.67 -3.71 -5.21
CA PHE A 106 -6.81 -2.78 -5.22
C PHE A 106 -7.07 -2.29 -6.63
N LEU A 107 -8.31 -1.92 -6.93
CA LEU A 107 -8.62 -1.22 -8.17
C LEU A 107 -8.18 0.23 -8.07
N LYS A 108 -7.49 0.72 -9.10
CA LYS A 108 -7.05 2.12 -9.21
C LYS A 108 -8.22 3.08 -8.99
N CYS A 109 -9.38 2.77 -9.57
CA CYS A 109 -10.58 3.60 -9.50
C CYS A 109 -11.18 3.80 -8.10
N ASP A 110 -10.81 2.94 -7.14
CA ASP A 110 -11.29 2.97 -5.75
C ASP A 110 -10.31 3.71 -4.83
N LEU A 111 -9.12 4.06 -5.34
CA LEU A 111 -8.14 4.85 -4.62
C LEU A 111 -8.45 6.35 -4.72
N HIS A 112 -8.46 7.01 -3.58
CA HIS A 112 -8.67 8.45 -3.42
C HIS A 112 -7.40 9.11 -2.88
N GLY A 113 -6.79 10.01 -3.64
CA GLY A 113 -5.51 10.61 -3.28
C GLY A 113 -4.70 11.09 -4.49
N PRO A 114 -3.37 11.25 -4.34
CA PRO A 114 -2.58 10.90 -3.15
C PRO A 114 -2.87 11.81 -1.94
N LYS A 115 -2.69 11.30 -0.73
CA LYS A 115 -2.84 12.03 0.55
C LYS A 115 -1.52 12.34 1.24
N GLY A 116 -0.49 11.60 0.89
CA GLY A 116 0.86 11.74 1.42
C GLY A 116 1.81 10.81 0.69
N LYS A 117 3.06 10.81 1.12
CA LYS A 117 4.10 9.93 0.61
C LYS A 117 5.09 9.66 1.74
N LEU A 118 5.48 8.39 1.88
CA LEU A 118 6.53 7.98 2.80
C LEU A 118 7.84 8.71 2.49
N SER A 119 8.65 8.98 3.53
CA SER A 119 10.00 9.50 3.34
C SER A 119 10.86 8.48 2.56
N GLU A 120 11.92 8.95 1.90
CA GLU A 120 12.84 8.07 1.17
C GLU A 120 13.42 6.98 2.07
N ARG A 121 13.85 7.37 3.28
CA ARG A 121 14.33 6.44 4.32
C ARG A 121 13.30 5.37 4.66
N ARG A 122 12.02 5.73 4.75
CA ARG A 122 10.95 4.77 5.05
C ARG A 122 10.64 3.86 3.87
N ILE A 123 10.75 4.36 2.64
CA ILE A 123 10.64 3.55 1.42
C ILE A 123 11.78 2.52 1.37
N GLU A 124 13.01 2.91 1.69
CA GLU A 124 14.16 1.98 1.78
C GLU A 124 13.92 0.88 2.82
N GLN A 125 13.43 1.23 4.01
CA GLN A 125 13.09 0.26 5.05
C GLN A 125 11.94 -0.66 4.64
N MET A 126 10.93 -0.13 3.95
CA MET A 126 9.86 -0.92 3.36
C MET A 126 10.41 -1.94 2.36
N LEU A 127 11.31 -1.52 1.47
CA LEU A 127 11.94 -2.39 0.49
C LEU A 127 12.79 -3.48 1.14
N ALA A 128 13.62 -3.13 2.13
CA ALA A 128 14.42 -4.11 2.87
C ALA A 128 13.54 -5.14 3.57
N LEU A 129 12.44 -4.70 4.20
CA LEU A 129 11.50 -5.61 4.85
C LEU A 129 10.75 -6.49 3.83
N LEU A 130 10.37 -5.94 2.67
CA LEU A 130 9.78 -6.72 1.58
C LEU A 130 10.72 -7.83 1.09
N LEU A 131 12.00 -7.53 0.90
CA LEU A 131 13.00 -8.52 0.50
C LEU A 131 13.15 -9.62 1.56
N HIS A 132 13.22 -9.24 2.83
CA HIS A 132 13.26 -10.19 3.94
C HIS A 132 12.01 -11.09 3.98
N LEU A 133 10.81 -10.53 3.76
CA LEU A 133 9.56 -11.30 3.70
C LEU A 133 9.51 -12.27 2.51
N LEU A 134 10.24 -11.96 1.43
CA LEU A 134 10.40 -12.84 0.27
C LEU A 134 11.50 -13.89 0.46
N GLY A 135 12.18 -13.91 1.62
CA GLY A 135 13.29 -14.81 1.91
C GLY A 135 14.57 -14.46 1.15
N VAL A 136 14.72 -13.20 0.72
CA VAL A 136 15.96 -12.70 0.13
C VAL A 136 16.85 -12.20 1.26
N ASP A 137 17.82 -13.02 1.65
CA ASP A 137 18.83 -12.66 2.62
C ASP A 137 19.89 -11.78 1.95
N MET A 138 20.04 -10.55 2.42
CA MET A 138 20.99 -9.57 1.86
C MET A 138 22.45 -9.93 2.22
N ASP A 139 22.66 -10.96 3.04
CA ASP A 139 23.99 -11.46 3.45
C ASP A 139 24.65 -12.34 2.37
N ASP A 140 23.89 -12.85 1.39
CA ASP A 140 24.41 -13.70 0.30
C ASP A 140 24.99 -12.91 -0.88
N ALA A 141 24.94 -11.58 -0.84
CA ALA A 141 25.43 -10.70 -1.90
C ALA A 141 26.97 -10.69 -2.06
N ASP A 142 27.72 -11.34 -1.16
CA ASP A 142 29.18 -11.47 -1.22
C ASP A 142 29.70 -12.69 -2.01
N THR A 143 28.82 -13.48 -2.66
CA THR A 143 29.26 -14.70 -3.38
C THR A 143 29.11 -14.66 -4.91
N ALA A 144 28.75 -13.52 -5.50
CA ALA A 144 28.71 -13.35 -6.95
C ALA A 144 29.90 -12.51 -7.44
N VAL A 145 31.11 -13.08 -7.35
CA VAL A 145 32.23 -12.66 -8.19
C VAL A 145 31.88 -13.04 -9.64
N ILE A 146 31.69 -12.03 -10.49
CA ILE A 146 31.91 -12.14 -11.93
C ILE A 146 32.81 -10.97 -12.35
#